data_AF-A0A1G1Y2B1-F1
#
_entry.id   AF-A0A1G1Y2B1-F1
#
_cell.length_a   1.000
_cell.length_b   1.000
_cell.length_c   1.000
_cell.angle_alpha   90.00
_cell.angle_beta   90.00
_cell.angle_gamma   90.00
#
_symmetry.space_group_name_H-M   'P 1'
#
loop_
_entity.id
_entity.type
_entity.pdbx_description
1 polymer ?
#
loop_
_entity_poly.entity_id
_entity_poly.type
_entity_poly.pdbx_seq_one_letter_code
_entity_poly.pdbx_strand_id
1 'polypeptide(L)'
;METTKIALFKGRKIRKTIYNNEWWFVIIDVVEALTDSIQPDGYIKDMRRRDEELSKGWGQIATPLSISTAGGVQRMNCANTEGIFRIIQSIPSPKAEPFKRWLAKVGYERVQEIENPELATKRTRMLYKLKGYSEGWIEKRMRGIAIREELTDEWQKRGVKEQREYEILTAEISQATFGVTPSEYKKLKGLKRQNLRDHMDDLELIFSMLGERVTTEISQQERPDTFVKNKKVAIRGGSVAGNARKQTEKEIGRSVVSRKNYLPAPESRKRIKSAG
;
A
#
# COMPACT_ATOMS: atom_id res chain seq x y z
N MET A 1 -11.60 6.14 19.09
CA MET A 1 -12.27 5.94 17.79
C MET A 1 -12.01 4.52 17.37
N GLU A 2 -13.03 3.67 17.46
CA GLU A 2 -12.96 2.27 17.06
C GLU A 2 -12.40 2.20 15.63
N THR A 3 -11.24 1.56 15.52
CA THR A 3 -10.61 1.27 14.25
C THR A 3 -11.66 0.68 13.32
N THR A 4 -11.73 1.23 12.10
CA THR A 4 -12.50 0.83 10.92
C THR A 4 -12.18 -0.60 10.46
N LYS A 5 -11.97 -1.54 11.39
CA LYS A 5 -12.05 -2.97 11.18
C LYS A 5 -13.52 -3.28 10.93
N ILE A 6 -13.95 -3.27 9.67
CA ILE A 6 -15.06 -4.13 9.23
C ILE A 6 -16.36 -3.87 10.05
N ALA A 7 -16.56 -2.65 10.57
CA ALA A 7 -17.80 -2.28 11.27
C ALA A 7 -18.99 -2.23 10.30
N LEU A 8 -18.71 -2.19 8.99
CA LEU A 8 -19.70 -2.09 7.91
C LEU A 8 -20.57 -3.35 7.74
N PHE A 9 -20.17 -4.50 8.28
CA PHE A 9 -20.92 -5.76 8.10
C PHE A 9 -21.54 -6.34 9.38
N LYS A 10 -21.67 -5.54 10.45
CA LYS A 10 -22.39 -5.90 11.70
C LYS A 10 -22.10 -7.33 12.20
N GLY A 11 -20.84 -7.77 12.16
CA GLY A 11 -20.42 -9.09 12.65
C GLY A 11 -20.70 -10.29 11.72
N ARG A 12 -21.27 -10.10 10.52
CA ARG A 12 -21.39 -11.20 9.54
C ARG A 12 -20.04 -11.51 8.92
N LYS A 13 -19.70 -12.80 8.86
CA LYS A 13 -18.46 -13.28 8.24
C LYS A 13 -18.63 -13.30 6.73
N ILE A 14 -17.95 -12.38 6.04
CA ILE A 14 -17.83 -12.41 4.58
C ILE A 14 -16.64 -13.28 4.21
N ARG A 15 -16.91 -14.34 3.44
CA ARG A 15 -15.84 -15.18 2.91
C ARG A 15 -15.05 -14.41 1.85
N LYS A 16 -13.74 -14.62 1.87
CA LYS A 16 -12.80 -13.94 0.98
C LYS A 16 -11.64 -14.85 0.61
N THR A 17 -11.09 -14.62 -0.57
CA THR A 17 -9.91 -15.30 -1.08
C THR A 17 -8.94 -14.30 -1.70
N ILE A 18 -7.69 -14.72 -1.91
CA ILE A 18 -6.72 -13.94 -2.68
C ILE A 18 -6.72 -14.49 -4.11
N TYR A 19 -6.97 -13.61 -5.07
CA TYR A 19 -6.92 -13.92 -6.49
C TYR A 19 -6.27 -12.75 -7.22
N ASN A 20 -5.33 -13.03 -8.12
CA ASN A 20 -4.50 -12.03 -8.80
C ASN A 20 -3.86 -11.00 -7.85
N ASN A 21 -3.37 -11.47 -6.70
CA ASN A 21 -2.75 -10.66 -5.64
C ASN A 21 -3.68 -9.61 -4.98
N GLU A 22 -4.99 -9.68 -5.21
CA GLU A 22 -6.00 -8.80 -4.60
C GLU A 22 -6.96 -9.59 -3.71
N TRP A 23 -7.68 -8.87 -2.83
CA TRP A 23 -8.75 -9.47 -2.05
C TRP A 23 -10.04 -9.54 -2.86
N TRP A 24 -10.61 -10.74 -2.91
CA TRP A 24 -11.90 -11.02 -3.54
C TRP A 24 -12.89 -11.50 -2.48
N PHE A 25 -14.13 -11.04 -2.58
CA PHE A 25 -15.18 -11.27 -1.60
C PHE A 25 -16.34 -12.01 -2.26
N VAL A 26 -16.90 -12.97 -1.54
CA VAL A 26 -18.08 -13.72 -1.98
C VAL A 26 -19.28 -12.76 -2.06
N ILE A 27 -19.86 -12.62 -3.26
CA ILE A 27 -20.90 -11.62 -3.52
C ILE A 27 -22.16 -11.91 -2.71
N ILE A 28 -22.54 -13.18 -2.62
CA ILE A 28 -23.77 -13.58 -1.90
C ILE A 28 -23.70 -13.20 -0.41
N ASP A 29 -22.54 -13.38 0.25
CA ASP A 29 -22.34 -13.01 1.65
C ASP A 29 -22.47 -11.49 1.87
N VAL A 30 -22.00 -10.69 0.90
CA VAL A 30 -22.12 -9.23 0.93
C VAL A 30 -23.58 -8.80 0.80
N VAL A 31 -24.31 -9.40 -0.15
CA VAL A 31 -25.74 -9.13 -0.34
C VAL A 31 -26.53 -9.54 0.90
N GLU A 32 -26.24 -10.71 1.47
CA GLU A 32 -26.87 -11.19 2.70
C GLU A 32 -26.61 -10.25 3.89
N ALA A 33 -25.39 -9.72 4.02
CA ALA A 33 -25.05 -8.79 5.08
C ALA A 33 -25.72 -7.42 4.93
N LEU A 34 -25.96 -6.97 3.70
CA LEU A 34 -26.49 -5.64 3.39
C LEU A 34 -27.97 -5.64 3.03
N THR A 35 -28.65 -6.78 3.13
CA THR A 35 -30.10 -6.90 2.89
C THR A 35 -30.79 -7.64 4.03
N ASP A 36 -32.12 -7.61 4.05
CA ASP A 36 -32.97 -8.47 4.87
C ASP A 36 -33.54 -9.65 4.05
N SER A 37 -32.94 -9.94 2.89
CA SER A 37 -33.44 -10.99 2.01
C SER A 37 -33.22 -12.37 2.62
N ILE A 38 -34.31 -13.14 2.69
CA ILE A 38 -34.29 -14.56 3.07
C ILE A 38 -33.62 -15.40 1.95
N GLN A 39 -33.63 -14.91 0.70
CA GLN A 39 -33.05 -15.58 -0.47
C GLN A 39 -32.07 -14.65 -1.22
N PRO A 40 -30.82 -14.54 -0.75
CA PRO A 40 -29.81 -13.67 -1.35
C PRO A 40 -29.53 -13.95 -2.84
N ASP A 41 -29.58 -15.21 -3.28
CA ASP A 41 -29.43 -15.57 -4.70
C ASP A 41 -30.54 -15.00 -5.57
N GLY A 42 -31.79 -15.06 -5.09
CA GLY A 42 -32.94 -14.44 -5.75
C GLY A 42 -32.77 -12.93 -5.81
N TYR A 43 -32.35 -12.33 -4.69
CA TYR A 43 -32.09 -10.89 -4.61
C TYR A 43 -31.05 -10.42 -5.64
N ILE A 44 -29.97 -11.18 -5.86
CA ILE A 44 -28.97 -10.84 -6.89
C ILE A 44 -29.60 -10.82 -8.28
N LYS A 45 -30.46 -11.79 -8.60
CA LYS A 45 -31.17 -11.83 -9.90
C LYS A 45 -32.10 -10.62 -10.04
N ASP A 46 -32.83 -10.26 -9.00
CA ASP A 46 -33.73 -9.10 -9.00
C ASP A 46 -32.96 -7.77 -9.08
N MET A 47 -31.84 -7.67 -8.34
CA MET A 47 -30.94 -6.53 -8.39
C MET A 47 -30.39 -6.29 -9.81
N ARG A 48 -29.96 -7.35 -10.50
CA ARG A 48 -29.52 -7.27 -11.90
C ARG A 48 -30.65 -6.95 -12.88
N ARG A 49 -31.90 -7.33 -12.57
CA ARG A 49 -33.06 -6.93 -13.37
C ARG A 49 -33.40 -5.44 -13.20
N ARG A 50 -33.20 -4.89 -11.99
CA ARG A 50 -33.45 -3.46 -11.70
C ARG A 50 -32.35 -2.53 -12.20
N ASP A 51 -31.10 -3.00 -12.26
CA ASP A 51 -29.94 -2.23 -12.71
C ASP A 51 -29.34 -2.88 -13.96
N GLU A 52 -29.83 -2.45 -15.13
CA GLU A 52 -29.42 -3.00 -16.43
C GLU A 52 -27.93 -2.82 -16.69
N GLU A 53 -27.33 -1.70 -16.27
CA GLU A 53 -25.90 -1.41 -16.42
C GLU A 53 -25.05 -2.36 -15.58
N LEU A 54 -25.47 -2.64 -14.34
CA LEU A 54 -24.83 -3.68 -13.53
C LEU A 54 -24.94 -5.05 -14.22
N SER A 55 -26.09 -5.35 -14.83
CA SER A 55 -26.30 -6.63 -15.50
C SER A 55 -25.40 -6.80 -16.73
N LYS A 56 -25.26 -5.76 -17.55
CA LYS A 56 -24.34 -5.73 -18.70
C LYS A 56 -22.89 -5.96 -18.26
N GLY A 57 -22.47 -5.31 -17.17
CA GLY A 57 -21.12 -5.43 -16.61
C GLY A 57 -20.88 -6.67 -15.73
N TRP A 58 -21.90 -7.50 -15.49
CA TRP A 58 -21.82 -8.55 -14.46
C TRP A 58 -20.70 -9.56 -14.70
N GLY A 59 -20.44 -9.92 -15.96
CA GLY A 59 -19.37 -10.87 -16.31
C GLY A 59 -17.97 -10.39 -15.97
N GLN A 60 -17.75 -9.06 -15.89
CA GLN A 60 -16.47 -8.46 -15.49
C GLN A 60 -16.37 -8.33 -13.97
N ILE A 61 -17.50 -8.09 -13.30
CA ILE A 61 -17.56 -7.91 -11.84
C ILE A 61 -17.49 -9.24 -11.10
N ALA A 62 -18.26 -10.23 -11.54
CA ALA A 62 -18.44 -11.50 -10.85
C ALA A 62 -17.56 -12.59 -11.47
N THR A 63 -16.50 -12.96 -10.78
CA THR A 63 -15.63 -14.08 -11.14
C THR A 63 -15.93 -15.28 -10.24
N PRO A 64 -16.29 -16.46 -10.79
CA PRO A 64 -16.40 -17.67 -10.00
C PRO A 64 -15.02 -18.07 -9.48
N LEU A 65 -14.87 -18.21 -8.16
CA LEU A 65 -13.63 -18.64 -7.49
C LEU A 65 -13.90 -19.82 -6.55
N SER A 66 -12.86 -20.61 -6.30
CA SER A 66 -12.95 -21.75 -5.39
C SER A 66 -12.83 -21.27 -3.94
N ILE A 67 -13.86 -21.49 -3.13
CA ILE A 67 -13.97 -21.06 -1.74
C ILE A 67 -14.19 -22.28 -0.86
N SER A 68 -13.44 -22.37 0.24
CA SER A 68 -13.65 -23.42 1.24
C SER A 68 -14.90 -23.10 2.07
N THR A 69 -15.83 -24.05 2.13
CA THR A 69 -17.07 -23.99 2.92
C THR A 69 -17.16 -25.20 3.84
N ALA A 70 -18.13 -25.22 4.76
CA ALA A 70 -18.35 -26.36 5.65
C ALA A 70 -18.66 -27.67 4.89
N GLY A 71 -19.23 -27.57 3.69
CA GLY A 71 -19.52 -28.71 2.81
C GLY A 71 -18.41 -29.04 1.81
N GLY A 72 -17.21 -28.48 1.97
CA GLY A 72 -16.09 -28.66 1.05
C GLY A 72 -15.79 -27.44 0.18
N VAL A 73 -14.93 -27.61 -0.82
CA VAL A 73 -14.57 -26.52 -1.74
C VAL A 73 -15.66 -26.35 -2.79
N GLN A 74 -16.20 -25.14 -2.91
CA GLN A 74 -17.28 -24.81 -3.84
C GLN A 74 -16.90 -23.63 -4.73
N ARG A 75 -17.45 -23.60 -5.95
CA ARG A 75 -17.30 -22.48 -6.88
C ARG A 75 -18.35 -21.43 -6.56
N MET A 76 -17.92 -20.22 -6.20
CA MET A 76 -18.80 -19.13 -5.80
C MET A 76 -18.44 -17.84 -6.53
N ASN A 77 -19.45 -17.07 -6.92
CA ASN A 77 -19.24 -15.76 -7.53
C ASN A 77 -18.62 -14.79 -6.52
N CYS A 78 -17.44 -14.28 -6.86
CA CYS A 78 -16.69 -13.33 -6.08
C CYS A 78 -16.45 -12.05 -6.89
N ALA A 79 -16.25 -10.93 -6.19
CA ALA A 79 -15.80 -9.68 -6.80
C ALA A 79 -14.64 -9.08 -6.00
N ASN A 80 -13.77 -8.32 -6.68
CA ASN A 80 -12.78 -7.50 -6.01
C ASN A 80 -13.45 -6.31 -5.28
N THR A 81 -12.65 -5.49 -4.60
CA THR A 81 -13.15 -4.36 -3.81
C THR A 81 -14.01 -3.39 -4.63
N GLU A 82 -13.56 -3.04 -5.84
CA GLU A 82 -14.27 -2.14 -6.74
C GLU A 82 -15.61 -2.74 -7.20
N GLY A 83 -15.61 -3.99 -7.63
CA GLY A 83 -16.83 -4.70 -8.02
C GLY A 83 -17.86 -4.79 -6.89
N ILE A 84 -17.40 -5.02 -5.65
CA ILE A 84 -18.27 -4.95 -4.47
C ILE A 84 -18.85 -3.56 -4.27
N PHE A 85 -18.05 -2.49 -4.42
CA PHE A 85 -18.58 -1.13 -4.31
C PHE A 85 -19.66 -0.86 -5.35
N ARG A 86 -19.46 -1.30 -6.61
CA ARG A 86 -20.47 -1.17 -7.67
C ARG A 86 -21.76 -1.93 -7.35
N ILE A 87 -21.66 -3.14 -6.81
CA ILE A 87 -22.82 -3.95 -6.37
C ILE A 87 -23.60 -3.23 -5.27
N ILE A 88 -22.90 -2.70 -4.26
CA ILE A 88 -23.53 -2.02 -3.11
C ILE A 88 -24.39 -0.85 -3.56
N GLN A 89 -23.97 -0.10 -4.59
CA GLN A 89 -24.77 1.01 -5.11
C GLN A 89 -26.17 0.57 -5.59
N SER A 90 -26.29 -0.64 -6.13
CA SER A 90 -27.55 -1.23 -6.62
C SER A 90 -28.42 -1.87 -5.53
N ILE A 91 -28.02 -1.80 -4.26
CA ILE A 91 -28.79 -2.37 -3.13
C ILE A 91 -29.66 -1.26 -2.50
N PRO A 92 -30.99 -1.22 -2.74
CA PRO A 92 -31.90 -0.28 -2.07
C PRO A 92 -32.31 -0.79 -0.67
N SER A 93 -31.33 -0.96 0.22
CA SER A 93 -31.55 -1.44 1.59
C SER A 93 -31.08 -0.39 2.60
N PRO A 94 -31.83 -0.14 3.69
CA PRO A 94 -31.37 0.70 4.80
C PRO A 94 -30.04 0.22 5.41
N LYS A 95 -29.71 -1.08 5.31
CA LYS A 95 -28.41 -1.60 5.77
C LYS A 95 -27.23 -1.19 4.88
N ALA A 96 -27.49 -0.92 3.60
CA ALA A 96 -26.46 -0.43 2.67
C ALA A 96 -26.23 1.08 2.79
N GLU A 97 -27.22 1.83 3.31
CA GLU A 97 -27.17 3.30 3.36
C GLU A 97 -25.96 3.88 4.11
N PRO A 98 -25.54 3.36 5.29
CA PRO A 98 -24.31 3.83 5.94
C PRO A 98 -23.06 3.67 5.05
N PHE A 99 -23.01 2.60 4.25
CA PHE A 99 -21.92 2.37 3.31
C PHE A 99 -21.97 3.36 2.15
N LYS A 100 -23.16 3.61 1.58
CA LYS A 100 -23.34 4.57 0.49
C LYS A 100 -22.99 5.99 0.91
N ARG A 101 -23.42 6.42 2.10
CA ARG A 101 -23.02 7.71 2.69
C ARG A 101 -21.52 7.81 2.91
N TRP A 102 -20.90 6.72 3.36
CA TRP A 102 -19.45 6.66 3.50
C TRP A 102 -18.75 6.81 2.14
N LEU A 103 -19.20 6.11 1.08
CA LEU A 103 -18.68 6.29 -0.28
C LEU A 103 -18.86 7.73 -0.78
N ALA A 104 -20.03 8.32 -0.57
CA ALA A 104 -20.31 9.71 -0.94
C ALA A 104 -19.38 10.69 -0.22
N LYS A 105 -19.16 10.49 1.09
CA LYS A 105 -18.21 11.28 1.87
C LYS A 105 -16.79 11.15 1.35
N VAL A 106 -16.33 9.92 1.07
CA VAL A 106 -14.99 9.69 0.51
C VAL A 106 -14.85 10.34 -0.87
N GLY A 107 -15.88 10.25 -1.72
CA GLY A 107 -15.93 10.92 -3.02
C GLY A 107 -15.84 12.44 -2.89
N TYR A 108 -16.61 13.03 -1.98
CA TYR A 108 -16.53 14.46 -1.66
C TYR A 108 -15.15 14.86 -1.16
N GLU A 109 -14.56 14.12 -0.23
CA GLU A 109 -13.18 14.34 0.23
C GLU A 109 -12.16 14.28 -0.92
N ARG A 110 -12.35 13.39 -1.92
CA ARG A 110 -11.48 13.36 -3.11
C ARG A 110 -11.61 14.65 -3.93
N VAL A 111 -12.82 15.15 -4.13
CA VAL A 111 -13.06 16.42 -4.85
C VAL A 111 -12.40 17.59 -4.13
N GLN A 112 -12.57 17.69 -2.81
CA GLN A 112 -11.91 18.73 -2.00
C GLN A 112 -10.38 18.64 -2.08
N GLU A 113 -9.82 17.43 -2.15
CA GLU A 113 -8.37 17.25 -2.30
C GLU A 113 -7.85 17.66 -3.68
N ILE A 114 -8.67 17.62 -4.73
CA ILE A 114 -8.31 18.14 -6.06
C ILE A 114 -8.26 19.67 -6.02
N GLU A 115 -9.23 20.31 -5.36
CA GLU A 115 -9.27 21.76 -5.19
C GLU A 115 -8.18 22.26 -4.24
N ASN A 116 -7.88 21.50 -3.18
CA ASN A 116 -6.85 21.81 -2.18
C ASN A 116 -5.97 20.58 -1.89
N PRO A 117 -4.87 20.39 -2.66
CA PRO A 117 -3.94 19.27 -2.49
C PRO A 117 -3.30 19.15 -1.09
N GLU A 118 -3.26 20.22 -0.30
CA GLU A 118 -2.76 20.13 1.08
C GLU A 118 -3.62 19.22 1.96
N LEU A 119 -4.91 19.09 1.66
CA LEU A 119 -5.80 18.18 2.37
C LEU A 119 -5.36 16.72 2.22
N ALA A 120 -4.85 16.33 1.04
CA ALA A 120 -4.32 14.98 0.82
C ALA A 120 -3.06 14.74 1.66
N THR A 121 -2.21 15.77 1.81
CA THR A 121 -1.03 15.72 2.68
C THR A 121 -1.42 15.59 4.14
N LYS A 122 -2.39 16.39 4.62
CA LYS A 122 -2.92 16.32 5.99
C LYS A 122 -3.54 14.95 6.28
N ARG A 123 -4.34 14.41 5.35
CA ARG A 123 -4.90 13.06 5.43
C ARG A 123 -3.81 12.00 5.55
N THR A 124 -2.75 12.11 4.75
CA THR A 124 -1.61 11.17 4.79
C THR A 124 -0.94 11.15 6.17
N ARG A 125 -0.67 12.33 6.75
CA ARG A 125 -0.13 12.44 8.13
C ARG A 125 -1.08 11.80 9.14
N MET A 126 -2.38 12.09 9.05
CA MET A 126 -3.38 11.54 9.94
C MET A 126 -3.49 10.01 9.84
N LEU A 127 -3.37 9.43 8.64
CA LEU A 127 -3.38 7.98 8.44
C LEU A 127 -2.20 7.31 9.16
N TYR A 128 -1.00 7.87 9.10
CA TYR A 128 0.14 7.33 9.86
C TYR A 128 -0.04 7.52 11.37
N LYS A 129 -0.56 8.67 11.81
CA LYS A 129 -0.87 8.89 13.23
C LYS A 129 -1.85 7.85 13.77
N LEU A 130 -2.91 7.54 13.02
CA LEU A 130 -3.88 6.51 13.37
C LEU A 130 -3.29 5.08 13.35
N LYS A 131 -2.27 4.83 12.53
CA LYS A 131 -1.48 3.58 12.57
C LYS A 131 -0.51 3.53 13.76
N GLY A 132 -0.40 4.60 14.54
CA GLY A 132 0.42 4.68 15.75
C GLY A 132 1.89 5.03 15.49
N TYR A 133 2.20 5.72 14.39
CA TYR A 133 3.52 6.30 14.14
C TYR A 133 3.67 7.65 14.86
N SER A 134 4.88 7.94 15.35
CA SER A 134 5.21 9.22 15.99
C SER A 134 5.31 10.36 14.97
N GLU A 135 5.01 11.60 15.38
CA GLU A 135 5.09 12.78 14.49
C GLU A 135 6.49 12.93 13.86
N GLY A 136 7.55 12.74 14.66
CA GLY A 136 8.93 12.80 14.14
C GLY A 136 9.26 11.68 13.14
N TRP A 137 8.63 10.51 13.23
CA TRP A 137 8.75 9.47 12.21
C TRP A 137 7.97 9.86 10.94
N ILE A 138 6.75 10.41 11.11
CA ILE A 138 5.90 10.85 10.01
C ILE A 138 6.60 11.92 9.17
N GLU A 139 7.22 12.92 9.81
CA GLU A 139 7.96 13.96 9.10
C GLU A 139 9.11 13.41 8.25
N LYS A 140 9.91 12.49 8.83
CA LYS A 140 10.99 11.81 8.09
C LYS A 140 10.43 11.01 6.92
N ARG A 141 9.33 10.28 7.14
CA ARG A 141 8.69 9.48 6.10
C ARG A 141 8.17 10.36 4.96
N MET A 142 7.56 11.50 5.26
CA MET A 142 7.09 12.47 4.27
C MET A 142 8.25 13.05 3.45
N ARG A 143 9.37 13.41 4.09
CA ARG A 143 10.58 13.85 3.38
C ARG A 143 11.13 12.75 2.47
N GLY A 144 11.14 11.50 2.94
CA GLY A 144 11.55 10.35 2.13
C GLY A 144 10.60 10.03 0.96
N ILE A 145 9.34 10.46 1.00
CA ILE A 145 8.44 10.40 -0.18
C ILE A 145 8.91 11.41 -1.21
N ALA A 146 9.08 12.68 -0.80
CA ALA A 146 9.51 13.76 -1.69
C ALA A 146 10.84 13.45 -2.39
N ILE A 147 11.86 12.99 -1.65
CA ILE A 147 13.17 12.61 -2.23
C ILE A 147 13.02 11.49 -3.29
N ARG A 148 12.12 10.53 -3.06
CA ARG A 148 11.88 9.43 -4.00
C ARG A 148 11.13 9.92 -5.25
N GLU A 149 10.18 10.83 -5.08
CA GLU A 149 9.45 11.45 -6.20
C GLU A 149 10.42 12.22 -7.08
N GLU A 150 11.30 13.05 -6.50
CA GLU A 150 12.36 13.76 -7.25
C GLU A 150 13.26 12.82 -8.04
N LEU A 151 13.68 11.70 -7.43
CA LEU A 151 14.49 10.69 -8.12
C LEU A 151 13.72 10.02 -9.27
N THR A 152 12.44 9.74 -9.07
CA THR A 152 11.58 9.11 -10.08
C THR A 152 11.34 10.03 -11.26
N ASP A 153 11.10 11.32 -10.99
CA ASP A 153 10.97 12.37 -12.01
C ASP A 153 12.26 12.55 -12.81
N GLU A 154 13.41 12.54 -12.13
CA GLU A 154 14.71 12.58 -12.79
C GLU A 154 14.91 11.38 -13.71
N TRP A 155 14.65 10.16 -13.25
CA TRP A 155 14.70 8.97 -14.11
C TRP A 155 13.74 9.04 -15.30
N GLN A 156 12.54 9.58 -15.11
CA GLN A 156 11.60 9.79 -16.21
C GLN A 156 12.16 10.77 -17.25
N LYS A 157 12.79 11.87 -16.82
CA LYS A 157 13.50 12.82 -17.70
C LYS A 157 14.69 12.17 -18.42
N ARG A 158 15.26 11.08 -17.86
CA ARG A 158 16.33 10.27 -18.47
C ARG A 158 15.83 9.09 -19.30
N GLY A 159 14.52 9.03 -19.57
CA GLY A 159 13.95 8.03 -20.47
C GLY A 159 13.68 6.66 -19.84
N VAL A 160 13.76 6.55 -18.51
CA VAL A 160 13.27 5.36 -17.77
C VAL A 160 11.75 5.41 -17.76
N LYS A 161 11.09 4.35 -18.21
CA LYS A 161 9.62 4.35 -18.40
C LYS A 161 8.93 3.12 -17.84
N GLU A 162 9.61 1.99 -17.77
CA GLU A 162 8.98 0.76 -17.34
C GLU A 162 9.06 0.60 -15.81
N GLN A 163 7.97 0.14 -15.20
CA GLN A 163 7.92 -0.17 -13.77
C GLN A 163 9.07 -1.09 -13.34
N ARG A 164 9.43 -2.06 -14.19
CA ARG A 164 10.54 -2.99 -13.94
C ARG A 164 11.90 -2.28 -13.87
N GLU A 165 12.12 -1.24 -14.69
CA GLU A 165 13.36 -0.46 -14.67
C GLU A 165 13.50 0.31 -13.34
N TYR A 166 12.43 0.97 -12.89
CA TYR A 166 12.40 1.65 -11.59
C TYR A 166 12.69 0.71 -10.42
N GLU A 167 12.15 -0.51 -10.47
CA GLU A 167 12.40 -1.56 -9.47
C GLU A 167 13.86 -1.99 -9.47
N ILE A 168 14.47 -2.18 -10.65
CA ILE A 168 15.88 -2.52 -10.79
C ILE A 168 16.74 -1.39 -10.22
N LEU A 169 16.55 -0.14 -10.63
CA LEU A 169 17.37 0.98 -10.17
C LEU A 169 17.22 1.19 -8.65
N THR A 170 16.01 1.06 -8.11
CA THR A 170 15.78 1.06 -6.65
C THR A 170 16.53 -0.09 -5.96
N ALA A 171 16.55 -1.27 -6.58
CA ALA A 171 17.26 -2.42 -6.04
C ALA A 171 18.77 -2.21 -6.02
N GLU A 172 19.35 -1.60 -7.05
CA GLU A 172 20.77 -1.27 -7.11
C GLU A 172 21.17 -0.25 -6.03
N ILE A 173 20.35 0.78 -5.80
CA ILE A 173 20.60 1.75 -4.70
C ILE A 173 20.58 1.01 -3.35
N SER A 174 19.56 0.20 -3.11
CA SER A 174 19.42 -0.58 -1.86
C SER A 174 20.59 -1.55 -1.66
N GLN A 175 20.99 -2.27 -2.70
CA GLN A 175 22.09 -3.21 -2.67
C GLN A 175 23.41 -2.49 -2.38
N ALA A 176 23.69 -1.38 -3.04
CA ALA A 176 24.90 -0.59 -2.80
C ALA A 176 24.91 0.06 -1.41
N THR A 177 23.74 0.45 -0.88
CA THR A 177 23.62 1.10 0.43
C THR A 177 23.70 0.10 1.58
N PHE A 178 22.87 -0.95 1.54
CA PHE A 178 22.64 -1.88 2.64
C PHE A 178 23.23 -3.28 2.43
N GLY A 179 23.73 -3.59 1.23
CA GLY A 179 24.19 -4.93 0.87
C GLY A 179 23.04 -5.92 0.61
N VAL A 180 21.78 -5.45 0.58
CA VAL A 180 20.59 -6.25 0.32
C VAL A 180 19.62 -5.52 -0.59
N THR A 181 18.93 -6.25 -1.45
CA THR A 181 17.83 -5.75 -2.27
C THR A 181 16.57 -5.49 -1.43
N PRO A 182 15.60 -4.68 -1.88
CA PRO A 182 14.37 -4.42 -1.14
C PRO A 182 13.58 -5.70 -0.83
N SER A 183 13.62 -6.68 -1.72
CA SER A 183 12.96 -7.98 -1.55
C SER A 183 13.62 -8.82 -0.45
N GLU A 184 14.95 -8.87 -0.41
CA GLU A 184 15.70 -9.54 0.66
C GLU A 184 15.53 -8.81 1.99
N TYR A 185 15.51 -7.48 1.96
CA TYR A 185 15.32 -6.67 3.16
C TYR A 185 13.94 -6.90 3.79
N LYS A 186 12.89 -7.00 2.96
CA LYS A 186 11.55 -7.41 3.42
C LYS A 186 11.58 -8.78 4.09
N LYS A 187 12.27 -9.77 3.50
CA LYS A 187 12.42 -11.10 4.10
C LYS A 187 13.16 -11.04 5.44
N LEU A 188 14.26 -10.28 5.51
CA LEU A 188 15.05 -10.09 6.72
C LEU A 188 14.23 -9.49 7.87
N LYS A 189 13.31 -8.56 7.55
CA LYS A 189 12.37 -7.96 8.50
C LYS A 189 11.08 -8.76 8.72
N GLY A 190 10.91 -9.92 8.08
CA GLY A 190 9.70 -10.76 8.20
C GLY A 190 8.44 -10.13 7.58
N LEU A 191 8.60 -9.21 6.64
CA LEU A 191 7.51 -8.53 5.95
C LEU A 191 7.00 -9.40 4.80
N LYS A 192 5.67 -9.50 4.66
CA LYS A 192 5.04 -10.22 3.53
C LYS A 192 4.55 -9.22 2.49
N ARG A 193 3.53 -8.44 2.85
CA ARG A 193 2.87 -7.46 1.96
C ARG A 193 3.08 -6.01 2.40
N GLN A 194 3.75 -5.82 3.53
CA GLN A 194 3.95 -4.50 4.13
C GLN A 194 5.00 -3.69 3.34
N ASN A 195 4.87 -2.36 3.40
CA ASN A 195 5.87 -1.46 2.86
C ASN A 195 7.16 -1.58 3.68
N LEU A 196 8.32 -1.67 3.03
CA LEU A 196 9.60 -1.83 3.72
C LEU A 196 9.96 -0.61 4.58
N ARG A 197 9.79 0.60 4.04
CA ARG A 197 10.18 1.86 4.68
C ARG A 197 9.33 2.18 5.90
N ASP A 198 8.07 1.74 5.87
CA ASP A 198 7.19 1.83 7.03
C ASP A 198 7.67 0.98 8.21
N HIS A 199 8.61 0.05 7.99
CA HIS A 199 9.17 -0.85 9.00
C HIS A 199 10.69 -0.69 9.17
N MET A 200 11.26 0.41 8.64
CA MET A 200 12.65 0.81 8.83
C MET A 200 12.80 1.68 10.09
N ASP A 201 13.95 1.57 10.74
CA ASP A 201 14.38 2.47 11.80
C ASP A 201 14.94 3.79 11.26
N ASP A 202 15.29 4.70 12.17
CA ASP A 202 15.74 6.04 11.83
C ASP A 202 17.00 6.04 10.94
N LEU A 203 17.99 5.19 11.22
CA LEU A 203 19.22 5.14 10.43
C LEU A 203 18.95 4.49 9.07
N GLU A 204 18.15 3.43 9.04
CA GLU A 204 17.73 2.79 7.79
C GLU A 204 17.01 3.78 6.85
N LEU A 205 16.15 4.65 7.40
CA LEU A 205 15.50 5.71 6.63
C LEU A 205 16.50 6.79 6.15
N ILE A 206 17.40 7.24 7.02
CA ILE A 206 18.40 8.27 6.69
C ILE A 206 19.32 7.81 5.56
N PHE A 207 19.87 6.60 5.63
CA PHE A 207 20.75 6.09 4.59
C PHE A 207 20.00 5.81 3.28
N SER A 208 18.73 5.42 3.35
CA SER A 208 17.88 5.30 2.15
C SER A 208 17.73 6.66 1.45
N MET A 209 17.40 7.71 2.22
CA MET A 209 17.24 9.07 1.69
C MET A 209 18.55 9.61 1.11
N LEU A 210 19.69 9.37 1.78
CA LEU A 210 21.00 9.79 1.30
C LEU A 210 21.34 9.11 -0.04
N GLY A 211 21.12 7.80 -0.15
CA GLY A 211 21.39 7.05 -1.39
C GLY A 211 20.56 7.57 -2.55
N GLU A 212 19.25 7.76 -2.32
CA GLU A 212 18.33 8.30 -3.34
C GLU A 212 18.71 9.73 -3.76
N ARG A 213 18.96 10.63 -2.79
CA ARG A 213 19.30 12.02 -3.07
C ARG A 213 20.59 12.17 -3.86
N VAL A 214 21.63 11.41 -3.48
CA VAL A 214 22.92 11.43 -4.19
C VAL A 214 22.79 10.85 -5.59
N THR A 215 22.00 9.79 -5.79
CA THR A 215 21.69 9.30 -7.14
C THR A 215 21.05 10.37 -8.00
N THR A 216 20.09 11.13 -7.46
CA THR A 216 19.45 12.25 -8.18
C THR A 216 20.47 13.31 -8.59
N GLU A 217 21.33 13.76 -7.67
CA GLU A 217 22.38 14.76 -7.97
C GLU A 217 23.31 14.30 -9.10
N ILE A 218 23.83 13.07 -8.99
CA ILE A 218 24.73 12.51 -10.01
C ILE A 218 24.01 12.41 -11.36
N SER A 219 22.75 11.99 -11.37
CA SER A 219 21.95 11.90 -12.61
C SER A 219 21.73 13.27 -13.25
N GLN A 220 21.43 14.30 -12.46
CA GLN A 220 21.23 15.66 -12.97
C GLN A 220 22.50 16.25 -13.58
N GLN A 221 23.65 15.95 -12.98
CA GLN A 221 24.96 16.39 -13.47
C GLN A 221 25.39 15.64 -14.74
N GLU A 222 25.32 14.30 -14.73
CA GLU A 222 25.87 13.46 -15.81
C GLU A 222 24.88 13.24 -16.95
N ARG A 223 23.58 13.46 -16.71
CA ARG A 223 22.50 13.31 -17.68
C ARG A 223 22.56 11.97 -18.44
N PRO A 224 22.50 10.83 -17.74
CA PRO A 224 22.62 9.52 -18.38
C PRO A 224 21.49 9.31 -19.40
N ASP A 225 21.85 8.92 -20.63
CA ASP A 225 20.96 8.77 -21.78
C ASP A 225 20.53 7.31 -22.06
N THR A 226 21.02 6.36 -21.25
CA THR A 226 20.70 4.93 -21.39
C THR A 226 20.41 4.31 -20.04
N PHE A 227 19.62 3.24 -20.03
CA PHE A 227 19.32 2.49 -18.80
C PHE A 227 20.60 1.99 -18.10
N VAL A 228 21.58 1.50 -18.86
CA VAL A 228 22.86 1.01 -18.30
C VAL A 228 23.64 2.14 -17.62
N LYS A 229 23.65 3.35 -18.17
CA LYS A 229 24.27 4.51 -17.51
C LYS A 229 23.50 4.92 -16.26
N ASN A 230 22.16 4.96 -16.32
CA ASN A 230 21.31 5.20 -15.15
C ASN A 230 21.58 4.19 -14.03
N LYS A 231 21.77 2.91 -14.39
CA LYS A 231 22.15 1.84 -13.46
C LYS A 231 23.48 2.12 -12.77
N LYS A 232 24.50 2.56 -13.50
CA LYS A 232 25.80 2.94 -12.92
C LYS A 232 25.67 4.13 -11.95
N VAL A 233 24.83 5.11 -12.29
CA VAL A 233 24.54 6.27 -11.44
C VAL A 233 23.82 5.84 -10.15
N ALA A 234 22.84 4.93 -10.24
CA ALA A 234 22.14 4.34 -9.10
C ALA A 234 23.11 3.62 -8.14
N ILE A 235 24.01 2.77 -8.67
CA ILE A 235 25.03 2.07 -7.88
C ILE A 235 25.95 3.07 -7.18
N ARG A 236 26.39 4.13 -7.86
CA ARG A 236 27.29 5.15 -7.29
C ARG A 236 26.63 5.93 -6.16
N GLY A 237 25.40 6.41 -6.35
CA GLY A 237 24.67 7.11 -5.29
C GLY A 237 24.41 6.23 -4.07
N GLY A 238 23.99 4.99 -4.29
CA GLY A 238 23.86 4.01 -3.21
C GLY A 238 25.21 3.68 -2.53
N SER A 239 26.32 3.66 -3.27
CA SER A 239 27.66 3.40 -2.71
C SER A 239 28.14 4.52 -1.79
N VAL A 240 27.82 5.78 -2.10
CA VAL A 240 28.09 6.92 -1.21
C VAL A 240 27.38 6.72 0.13
N ALA A 241 26.07 6.41 0.08
CA ALA A 241 25.31 6.12 1.29
C ALA A 241 25.81 4.85 2.01
N GLY A 242 26.21 3.82 1.27
CA GLY A 242 26.76 2.58 1.82
C GLY A 242 28.10 2.79 2.53
N ASN A 243 28.96 3.66 2.01
CA ASN A 243 30.21 4.04 2.65
C ASN A 243 29.95 4.83 3.94
N ALA A 244 29.05 5.82 3.90
CA ALA A 244 28.63 6.57 5.07
C ALA A 244 28.01 5.65 6.15
N ARG A 245 27.18 4.69 5.73
CA ARG A 245 26.61 3.66 6.62
C ARG A 245 27.71 2.84 7.27
N LYS A 246 28.64 2.28 6.50
CA LYS A 246 29.74 1.47 7.03
C LYS A 246 30.60 2.26 8.02
N GLN A 247 30.89 3.52 7.74
CA GLN A 247 31.62 4.37 8.70
C GLN A 247 30.80 4.57 9.97
N THR A 248 29.51 4.87 9.84
CA THR A 248 28.61 5.02 10.99
C THR A 248 28.56 3.75 11.84
N GLU A 249 28.44 2.57 11.22
CA GLU A 249 28.43 1.28 11.91
C GLU A 249 29.72 1.00 12.69
N LYS A 250 30.88 1.47 12.20
CA LYS A 250 32.15 1.39 12.92
C LYS A 250 32.13 2.25 14.18
N GLU A 251 31.64 3.49 14.09
CA GLU A 251 31.59 4.41 15.24
C GLU A 251 30.58 3.96 16.31
N ILE A 252 29.42 3.43 15.91
CA ILE A 252 28.36 3.04 16.86
C ILE A 252 28.46 1.59 17.36
N GLY A 253 29.39 0.80 16.82
CA GLY A 253 29.62 -0.60 17.23
C GLY A 253 28.47 -1.58 16.94
N ARG A 254 27.53 -1.23 16.05
CA ARG A 254 26.39 -2.09 15.67
C ARG A 254 25.99 -1.88 14.21
N SER A 255 25.36 -2.89 13.60
CA SER A 255 24.80 -2.74 12.26
C SER A 255 23.55 -1.85 12.25
N VAL A 256 23.43 -1.07 11.18
CA VAL A 256 22.24 -0.32 10.77
C VAL A 256 21.20 -1.26 10.16
N VAL A 257 21.62 -2.28 9.41
CA VAL A 257 20.69 -3.25 8.80
C VAL A 257 20.10 -4.12 9.89
N SER A 258 18.79 -3.99 10.12
CA SER A 258 18.15 -4.62 11.28
C SER A 258 16.97 -5.51 10.91
N ARG A 259 16.79 -6.61 11.66
CA ARG A 259 15.58 -7.44 11.64
C ARG A 259 14.38 -6.78 12.34
N LYS A 260 14.60 -5.67 13.06
CA LYS A 260 13.54 -4.93 13.75
C LYS A 260 12.50 -4.43 12.76
N ASN A 261 11.22 -4.50 13.17
CA ASN A 261 10.07 -4.05 12.42
C ASN A 261 8.97 -3.58 13.40
N TYR A 262 7.91 -2.93 12.90
CA TYR A 262 6.75 -2.49 13.72
C TYR A 262 5.49 -3.36 13.57
N LEU A 263 5.62 -4.66 13.25
CA LEU A 263 4.46 -5.58 13.19
C LEU A 263 3.87 -5.91 14.58
N PRO A 264 4.66 -6.27 15.61
CA PRO A 264 4.13 -6.67 16.92
C PRO A 264 3.57 -5.51 17.74
N ALA A 265 4.08 -4.30 17.50
CA ALA A 265 3.66 -3.09 18.21
C ALA A 265 3.91 -1.87 17.32
N PRO A 266 3.04 -0.84 17.39
CA PRO A 266 3.23 0.42 16.67
C PRO A 266 4.59 1.05 16.96
N GLU A 267 5.13 1.77 15.99
CA GLU A 267 6.44 2.44 16.06
C GLU A 267 6.57 3.29 17.33
N SER A 268 5.58 4.11 17.63
CA SER A 268 5.57 4.99 18.82
C SER A 268 5.80 4.22 20.13
N ARG A 269 5.19 3.05 20.30
CA ARG A 269 5.34 2.22 21.50
C ARG A 269 6.71 1.53 21.57
N LYS A 270 7.29 1.15 20.43
CA LYS A 270 8.62 0.55 20.40
C LYS A 270 9.72 1.56 20.70
N ARG A 271 9.55 2.80 20.25
CA ARG A 271 10.52 3.88 20.49
C ARG A 271 10.66 4.23 21.98
N ILE A 272 9.55 4.23 22.73
CA ILE A 272 9.56 4.46 24.19
C ILE A 272 10.38 3.38 24.92
N LYS A 273 10.30 2.10 24.48
CA LYS A 273 11.07 0.99 25.08
C LYS A 273 12.56 0.99 24.75
N SER A 274 13.00 1.74 23.74
CA SER A 274 14.41 1.86 23.36
C SER A 274 15.10 3.09 23.94
N ALA A 275 14.33 3.98 24.59
CA ALA A 275 14.81 5.23 25.19
C ALA A 275 14.87 5.17 26.74
N GLY A 276 14.52 4.03 27.33
CA GLY A 276 14.73 3.71 28.75
C GLY A 276 15.54 2.42 28.86
#